data_AF-W2RMD2-F1
#
_entry.id   AF-W2RMD2-F1
#
_cell.length_a   1.000
_cell.length_b   1.000
_cell.length_c   1.000
_cell.angle_alpha   90.00
_cell.angle_beta   90.00
_cell.angle_gamma   90.00
#
_symmetry.space_group_name_H-M   'P 1'
#
loop_
_entity.id
_entity.type
_entity.pdbx_description
1 polymer ?
#
loop_
_entity_poly.entity_id
_entity_poly.type
_entity_poly.pdbx_seq_one_letter_code
_entity_poly.pdbx_strand_id
1 'polypeptide(L)'
;MATESKVAEIIYPYLTHRGDVYGLQDPISFPKDCIEVLRSRPFTFAARNCNKWALGRVMLCGDSAHVMPPFGGQGIASGFRDASGLAWRLALLCRRENEAYHKSVISSWYTERKQQLEVSIANTVTNGNLCTTRNQVTIFFRDWILWFMQQFPAWRKQLELGPRVDGMVRYKWAPGMAFLPDDFGGRCLPQVYCRPLFISTKSTDPGVRFTDDVIFGADKKMLFQLVLLVDNLSAAKKALLDLQAVDLERVSKGMLSGKEATCITHDSSLEPDDVDEPLIPFKQQLYRIATAEEFAATEALCRNRPEPIGYNMYQMREAMKGRRYVIVRPDRFVFAACGTVEGLVQACAAIEDAVFSKGKI
;
A
#
# COMPACT_ATOMS: atom_id res chain seq x y z
N MET A 1 -18.48 29.64 12.64
CA MET A 1 -18.50 29.40 11.18
C MET A 1 -18.09 30.70 10.49
N ALA A 2 -17.48 30.65 9.31
CA ALA A 2 -17.29 31.89 8.55
C ALA A 2 -18.67 32.52 8.27
N THR A 3 -18.77 33.84 8.32
CA THR A 3 -20.02 34.54 7.99
C THR A 3 -20.35 34.32 6.52
N GLU A 4 -21.64 34.36 6.17
CA GLU A 4 -22.10 34.27 4.79
C GLU A 4 -21.40 35.30 3.89
N SER A 5 -21.21 36.52 4.41
CA SER A 5 -20.43 37.58 3.77
C SER A 5 -18.97 37.17 3.46
N LYS A 6 -18.28 36.50 4.40
CA LYS A 6 -16.90 36.06 4.17
C LYS A 6 -16.82 34.87 3.21
N VAL A 7 -17.82 33.99 3.23
CA VAL A 7 -17.94 32.91 2.25
C VAL A 7 -18.18 33.49 0.86
N ALA A 8 -19.08 34.45 0.72
CA ALA A 8 -19.35 35.16 -0.53
C ALA A 8 -18.08 35.83 -1.10
N GLU A 9 -17.31 36.54 -0.26
CA GLU A 9 -16.04 37.18 -0.66
C GLU A 9 -15.04 36.18 -1.25
N ILE A 10 -14.96 34.96 -0.69
CA ILE A 10 -14.00 33.95 -1.12
C ILE A 10 -14.52 33.14 -2.31
N ILE A 11 -15.78 32.72 -2.30
CA ILE A 11 -16.35 31.76 -3.26
C ILE A 11 -16.85 32.44 -4.53
N TYR A 12 -17.50 33.59 -4.43
CA TYR A 12 -18.15 34.21 -5.60
C TYR A 12 -17.18 34.62 -6.71
N PRO A 13 -15.94 35.06 -6.43
CA PRO A 13 -14.95 35.26 -7.48
C PRO A 13 -14.66 34.00 -8.30
N TYR A 14 -14.76 32.80 -7.72
CA TYR A 14 -14.57 31.53 -8.44
C TYR A 14 -15.81 31.07 -9.22
N LEU A 15 -17.00 31.54 -8.85
CA LEU A 15 -18.27 31.24 -9.53
C LEU A 15 -18.67 32.31 -10.54
N THR A 16 -17.92 33.41 -10.62
CA THR A 16 -18.16 34.50 -11.56
C THR A 16 -17.31 34.29 -12.79
N HIS A 17 -17.96 34.08 -13.92
CA HIS A 17 -17.30 33.95 -15.21
C HIS A 17 -17.31 35.28 -15.95
N ARG A 18 -16.28 35.53 -16.76
CA ARG A 18 -16.27 36.68 -17.66
C ARG A 18 -17.38 36.50 -18.71
N GLY A 19 -18.15 37.55 -18.97
CA GLY A 19 -19.25 37.52 -19.92
C GLY A 19 -18.82 37.29 -21.37
N ASP A 20 -17.62 37.74 -21.73
CA ASP A 20 -17.06 37.65 -23.08
C ASP A 20 -16.86 36.20 -23.57
N VAL A 21 -16.59 35.27 -22.64
CA VAL A 21 -16.56 33.82 -22.91
C VAL A 21 -17.89 33.32 -23.51
N TYR A 22 -18.99 34.02 -23.21
CA TYR A 22 -20.35 33.69 -23.64
C TYR A 22 -20.96 34.76 -24.58
N GLY A 23 -20.18 35.72 -25.05
CA GLY A 23 -20.66 36.82 -25.90
C GLY A 23 -21.51 37.87 -25.17
N LEU A 24 -21.41 37.96 -23.85
CA LEU A 24 -22.11 38.95 -23.02
C LEU A 24 -21.20 40.13 -22.64
N GLN A 25 -21.79 41.31 -22.47
CA GLN A 25 -21.07 42.50 -22.00
C GLN A 25 -20.74 42.43 -20.50
N ASP A 26 -21.63 41.83 -19.71
CA ASP A 26 -21.50 41.76 -18.25
C ASP A 26 -21.00 40.38 -17.77
N PRO A 27 -20.24 40.32 -16.65
CA PRO A 27 -19.88 39.07 -16.00
C PRO A 27 -21.12 38.26 -15.59
N ILE A 28 -21.05 36.94 -15.78
CA ILE A 28 -22.10 36.02 -15.31
C ILE A 28 -21.74 35.58 -13.89
N SER A 29 -22.65 35.81 -12.93
CA SER A 29 -22.52 35.30 -11.56
C SER A 29 -23.64 34.32 -11.26
N PHE A 30 -23.33 33.29 -10.48
CA PHE A 30 -24.33 32.32 -10.03
C PHE A 30 -25.29 32.98 -9.00
N PRO A 31 -26.62 32.80 -9.11
CA PRO A 31 -27.56 33.40 -8.16
C PRO A 31 -27.29 32.95 -6.73
N LYS A 32 -27.22 33.90 -5.79
CA LYS A 32 -26.81 33.64 -4.40
C LYS A 32 -27.81 32.75 -3.67
N ASP A 33 -29.10 32.94 -3.96
CA ASP A 33 -30.23 32.16 -3.46
C ASP A 33 -30.23 30.71 -3.96
N CYS A 34 -29.43 30.39 -4.98
CA CYS A 34 -29.19 29.02 -5.44
C CYS A 34 -27.96 28.35 -4.80
N ILE A 35 -27.28 29.00 -3.84
CA ILE A 35 -26.06 28.46 -3.21
C ILE A 35 -26.35 28.04 -1.77
N GLU A 36 -26.26 26.74 -1.50
CA GLU A 36 -26.29 26.19 -0.14
C GLU A 36 -24.88 25.91 0.38
N VAL A 37 -24.48 26.59 1.46
CA VAL A 37 -23.17 26.38 2.10
C VAL A 37 -23.25 25.25 3.11
N LEU A 38 -22.87 24.04 2.70
CA LEU A 38 -22.87 22.87 3.58
C LEU A 38 -21.86 22.98 4.74
N ARG A 39 -20.68 23.56 4.51
CA ARG A 39 -19.62 23.69 5.52
C ARG A 39 -18.60 24.77 5.21
N SER A 40 -18.21 25.56 6.22
CA SER A 40 -17.04 26.46 6.16
C SER A 40 -16.15 26.31 7.38
N ARG A 41 -14.88 25.92 7.15
CA ARG A 41 -13.86 25.67 8.18
C ARG A 41 -12.51 26.22 7.73
N PRO A 42 -12.16 27.47 8.07
CA PRO A 42 -10.81 27.96 7.84
C PRO A 42 -9.83 27.16 8.73
N PHE A 43 -8.68 26.81 8.18
CA PHE A 43 -7.63 26.12 8.91
C PHE A 43 -6.25 26.63 8.47
N THR A 44 -5.30 26.59 9.41
CA THR A 44 -3.91 26.97 9.15
C THR A 44 -3.12 25.71 8.80
N PHE A 45 -2.32 25.78 7.74
CA PHE A 45 -1.41 24.69 7.40
C PHE A 45 -0.29 24.61 8.43
N ALA A 46 -0.08 23.42 8.99
CA ALA A 46 1.01 23.13 9.89
C ALA A 46 1.66 21.80 9.50
N ALA A 47 2.98 21.73 9.64
CA ALA A 47 3.75 20.50 9.61
C ALA A 47 4.30 20.28 11.03
N ARG A 48 3.74 19.33 11.76
CA ARG A 48 4.15 19.03 13.14
C ARG A 48 4.17 17.53 13.37
N ASN A 49 5.08 17.09 14.23
CA ASN A 49 5.24 15.70 14.63
C ASN A 49 5.50 15.64 16.13
N CYS A 50 4.88 14.70 16.84
CA CYS A 50 5.18 14.43 18.23
C CYS A 50 6.61 13.89 18.38
N ASN A 51 7.32 14.39 19.41
CA ASN A 51 8.68 13.94 19.73
C ASN A 51 8.72 12.44 20.11
N LYS A 52 7.62 11.91 20.66
CA LYS A 52 7.43 10.51 21.01
C LYS A 52 6.03 10.08 20.59
N TRP A 53 5.94 8.94 19.92
CA TRP A 53 4.65 8.36 19.49
C TRP A 53 4.09 7.34 20.48
N ALA A 54 4.87 6.98 21.49
CA ALA A 54 4.42 6.06 22.52
C ALA A 54 5.10 6.36 23.86
N LEU A 55 4.34 6.12 24.93
CA LEU A 55 4.81 6.14 26.31
C LEU A 55 4.07 5.07 27.11
N GLY A 56 4.80 4.05 27.55
CA GLY A 56 4.20 2.90 28.23
C GLY A 56 3.18 2.19 27.35
N ARG A 57 1.92 2.18 27.79
CA ARG A 57 0.78 1.54 27.11
C ARG A 57 -0.08 2.51 26.30
N VAL A 58 0.39 3.74 26.11
CA VAL A 58 -0.29 4.78 25.31
C VAL A 58 0.49 5.02 24.03
N MET A 59 -0.19 4.98 22.90
CA MET A 59 0.37 5.22 21.56
C MET A 59 -0.46 6.28 20.83
N LEU A 60 0.19 7.07 19.99
CA LEU A 60 -0.42 8.08 19.14
C LEU A 60 -0.28 7.65 17.67
N CYS A 61 -1.34 7.74 16.88
CA CYS A 61 -1.31 7.48 15.43
C CYS A 61 -2.19 8.48 14.67
N GLY A 62 -1.92 8.67 13.37
CA GLY A 62 -2.62 9.67 12.55
C GLY A 62 -2.44 11.10 13.09
N ASP A 63 -3.50 11.91 12.98
CA ASP A 63 -3.49 13.33 13.34
C ASP A 63 -3.14 13.61 14.82
N SER A 64 -3.30 12.62 15.70
CA SER A 64 -2.85 12.72 17.11
C SER A 64 -1.33 12.70 17.27
N ALA A 65 -0.61 12.12 16.31
CA ALA A 65 0.85 11.98 16.33
C ALA A 65 1.54 12.98 15.39
N HIS A 66 0.90 13.34 14.28
CA HIS A 66 1.47 14.25 13.29
C HIS A 66 0.39 14.95 12.48
N VAL A 67 0.66 16.17 12.04
CA VAL A 67 -0.19 16.91 11.10
C VAL A 67 0.68 17.43 9.97
N MET A 68 0.14 17.43 8.76
CA MET A 68 0.84 17.89 7.56
C MET A 68 -0.08 18.71 6.65
N PRO A 69 0.47 19.60 5.82
CA PRO A 69 -0.31 20.36 4.85
C PRO A 69 -1.08 19.43 3.88
N PRO A 70 -2.29 19.81 3.43
CA PRO A 70 -3.15 18.96 2.61
C PRO A 70 -2.73 18.86 1.13
N PHE A 71 -1.53 19.33 0.77
CA PHE A 71 -1.03 19.38 -0.61
C PHE A 71 -0.47 18.02 -1.09
N GLY A 72 -1.33 17.00 -1.03
CA GLY A 72 -1.00 15.63 -1.44
C GLY A 72 -1.91 14.55 -0.85
N GLY A 73 -2.94 14.92 -0.07
CA GLY A 73 -3.89 13.98 0.51
C GLY A 73 -3.28 12.96 1.47
N GLN A 74 -2.11 13.26 2.07
CA GLN A 74 -1.33 12.27 2.82
C GLN A 74 -1.72 12.12 4.29
N GLY A 75 -2.46 13.05 4.89
CA GLY A 75 -2.82 12.98 6.32
C GLY A 75 -3.54 11.67 6.69
N ILE A 76 -4.75 11.46 6.13
CA ILE A 76 -5.54 10.26 6.40
C ILE A 76 -4.83 8.98 5.90
N ALA A 77 -4.18 9.04 4.73
CA ALA A 77 -3.45 7.91 4.18
C ALA A 77 -2.27 7.49 5.08
N SER A 78 -1.56 8.45 5.69
CA SER A 78 -0.50 8.16 6.66
C SER A 78 -1.10 7.56 7.94
N GLY A 79 -2.21 8.10 8.43
CA GLY A 79 -2.92 7.56 9.59
C GLY A 79 -3.33 6.08 9.43
N PHE A 80 -3.87 5.70 8.27
CA PHE A 80 -4.19 4.29 7.99
C PHE A 80 -2.96 3.39 8.03
N ARG A 81 -1.82 3.86 7.51
CA ARG A 81 -0.57 3.09 7.54
C ARG A 81 0.02 3.01 8.95
N ASP A 82 -0.11 4.07 9.75
CA ASP A 82 0.27 4.06 11.16
C ASP A 82 -0.53 2.99 11.91
N ALA A 83 -1.86 3.00 11.73
CA ALA A 83 -2.77 2.04 12.35
C ALA A 83 -2.50 0.60 11.88
N SER A 84 -2.32 0.37 10.57
CA SER A 84 -2.03 -0.96 10.02
C SER A 84 -0.73 -1.54 10.57
N GLY A 85 0.36 -0.75 10.60
CA GLY A 85 1.63 -1.17 11.17
C GLY A 85 1.60 -1.36 12.70
N LEU A 86 0.73 -0.64 13.41
CA LEU A 86 0.56 -0.75 14.86
C LEU A 86 -0.31 -1.97 15.24
N ALA A 87 -1.38 -2.23 14.49
CA ALA A 87 -2.41 -3.22 14.83
C ALA A 87 -1.83 -4.64 15.00
N TRP A 88 -1.00 -5.08 14.05
CA TRP A 88 -0.42 -6.43 14.13
C TRP A 88 0.60 -6.56 15.26
N ARG A 89 1.32 -5.47 15.57
CA ARG A 89 2.25 -5.42 16.71
C ARG A 89 1.52 -5.43 18.03
N LEU A 90 0.41 -4.71 18.15
CA LEU A 90 -0.46 -4.79 19.33
C LEU A 90 -1.03 -6.20 19.49
N ALA A 91 -1.52 -6.83 18.42
CA ALA A 91 -2.00 -8.20 18.45
C ALA A 91 -0.89 -9.17 18.93
N LEU A 92 0.34 -8.97 18.47
CA LEU A 92 1.52 -9.73 18.90
C LEU A 92 1.85 -9.52 20.38
N LEU A 93 1.87 -8.26 20.85
CA LEU A 93 2.17 -7.91 22.24
C LEU A 93 1.05 -8.39 23.19
N CYS A 94 -0.21 -8.41 22.77
CA CYS A 94 -1.31 -8.95 23.58
C CYS A 94 -1.24 -10.47 23.74
N ARG A 95 -0.63 -11.20 22.79
CA ARG A 95 -0.45 -12.66 22.88
C ARG A 95 0.73 -13.07 23.76
N ARG A 96 1.61 -12.13 24.13
CA ARG A 96 2.84 -12.41 24.88
C ARG A 96 2.94 -11.51 26.10
N GLU A 97 2.82 -12.09 27.28
CA GLU A 97 2.97 -11.40 28.56
C GLU A 97 4.44 -11.11 28.91
N ASN A 98 5.18 -10.47 28.00
CA ASN A 98 6.56 -10.06 28.28
C ASN A 98 6.76 -8.58 27.96
N GLU A 99 6.62 -7.77 29.01
CA GLU A 99 6.77 -6.31 28.93
C GLU A 99 8.15 -5.87 28.42
N ALA A 100 9.17 -6.72 28.55
CA ALA A 100 10.53 -6.39 28.11
C ALA A 100 10.62 -6.11 26.60
N TYR A 101 9.67 -6.60 25.80
CA TYR A 101 9.64 -6.40 24.36
C TYR A 101 8.72 -5.25 23.91
N HIS A 102 7.86 -4.74 24.79
CA HIS A 102 6.89 -3.70 24.42
C HIS A 102 7.58 -2.46 23.86
N LYS A 103 8.64 -2.03 24.56
CA LYS A 103 9.40 -0.85 24.16
C LYS A 103 10.10 -1.03 22.82
N SER A 104 10.72 -2.18 22.56
CA SER A 104 11.47 -2.41 21.31
C SER A 104 10.53 -2.52 20.11
N VAL A 105 9.44 -3.29 20.21
CA VAL A 105 8.45 -3.47 19.14
C VAL A 105 7.78 -2.15 18.76
N ILE A 106 7.39 -1.33 19.74
CA ILE A 106 6.75 -0.04 19.48
C ILE A 106 7.76 1.00 18.99
N SER A 107 8.99 0.99 19.51
CA SER A 107 10.05 1.85 18.98
C SER A 107 10.39 1.52 17.53
N SER A 108 10.39 0.24 17.15
CA SER A 108 10.67 -0.14 15.77
C SER A 108 9.54 0.24 14.82
N TRP A 109 8.29 0.14 15.26
CA TRP A 109 7.15 0.72 14.53
C TRP A 109 7.32 2.22 14.31
N TYR A 110 7.65 2.98 15.36
CA TYR A 110 7.91 4.42 15.20
C TYR A 110 9.04 4.68 14.19
N THR A 111 10.15 3.93 14.26
CA THR A 111 11.27 4.06 13.33
C THR A 111 10.85 3.78 11.88
N GLU A 112 9.98 2.80 11.65
CA GLU A 112 9.38 2.55 10.33
C GLU A 112 8.53 3.75 9.89
N ARG A 113 7.57 4.16 10.71
CA ARG A 113 6.60 5.21 10.35
C ARG A 113 7.26 6.56 10.14
N LYS A 114 8.28 6.90 10.93
CA LYS A 114 9.04 8.14 10.81
C LYS A 114 9.65 8.33 9.42
N GLN A 115 10.22 7.27 8.83
CA GLN A 115 10.84 7.35 7.50
C GLN A 115 9.83 7.76 6.44
N GLN A 116 8.63 7.18 6.46
CA GLN A 116 7.58 7.55 5.51
C GLN A 116 7.00 8.94 5.80
N LEU A 117 6.83 9.28 7.07
CA LEU A 117 6.32 10.57 7.49
C LEU A 117 7.21 11.72 7.03
N GLU A 118 8.53 11.60 7.19
CA GLU A 118 9.49 12.64 6.80
C GLU A 118 9.41 12.92 5.29
N VAL A 119 9.32 11.88 4.47
CA VAL A 119 9.11 12.03 3.01
C VAL A 119 7.77 12.70 2.71
N SER A 120 6.70 12.29 3.41
CA SER A 120 5.35 12.85 3.19
C SER A 120 5.27 14.33 3.58
N ILE A 121 5.85 14.71 4.71
CA ILE A 121 5.91 16.10 5.18
C ILE A 121 6.74 16.94 4.21
N ALA A 122 7.93 16.48 3.82
CA ALA A 122 8.79 17.22 2.88
C ALA A 122 8.06 17.48 1.55
N ASN A 123 7.39 16.47 1.00
CA ASN A 123 6.63 16.60 -0.25
C ASN A 123 5.43 17.54 -0.11
N THR A 124 4.64 17.40 0.96
CA THR A 124 3.45 18.25 1.17
C THR A 124 3.80 19.71 1.45
N VAL A 125 4.89 19.99 2.17
CA VAL A 125 5.40 21.35 2.36
C VAL A 125 5.88 21.95 1.04
N THR A 126 6.64 21.18 0.25
CA THR A 126 7.15 21.62 -1.06
C THR A 126 5.99 21.93 -2.02
N ASN A 127 5.02 21.01 -2.12
CA ASN A 127 3.82 21.22 -2.92
C ASN A 127 3.01 22.43 -2.44
N GLY A 128 2.89 22.62 -1.12
CA GLY A 128 2.23 23.79 -0.54
C GLY A 128 2.88 25.09 -0.98
N ASN A 129 4.20 25.19 -0.84
CA ASN A 129 4.96 26.36 -1.29
C ASN A 129 4.79 26.62 -2.80
N LEU A 130 4.77 25.55 -3.61
CA LEU A 130 4.56 25.66 -5.06
C LEU A 130 3.15 26.13 -5.42
N CYS A 131 2.12 25.63 -4.73
CA CYS A 131 0.72 25.97 -4.98
C CYS A 131 0.33 27.35 -4.46
N THR A 132 0.90 27.78 -3.32
CA THR A 132 0.52 29.02 -2.64
C THR A 132 1.55 30.14 -2.79
N THR A 133 2.52 30.01 -3.69
CA THR A 133 3.50 31.08 -3.94
C THR A 133 2.79 32.35 -4.41
N ARG A 134 3.25 33.50 -3.89
CA ARG A 134 2.77 34.84 -4.29
C ARG A 134 3.79 35.60 -5.14
N ASN A 135 4.97 35.02 -5.35
CA ASN A 135 6.03 35.64 -6.14
C ASN A 135 5.73 35.45 -7.64
N GLN A 136 5.47 36.55 -8.34
CA GLN A 136 5.10 36.54 -9.76
C GLN A 136 6.19 35.94 -10.66
N VAL A 137 7.47 36.13 -10.31
CA VAL A 137 8.60 35.55 -11.06
C VAL A 137 8.60 34.02 -10.92
N THR A 138 8.41 33.51 -9.69
CA THR A 138 8.31 32.07 -9.45
C THR A 138 7.10 31.47 -10.16
N ILE A 139 5.95 32.15 -10.14
CA ILE A 139 4.73 31.71 -10.84
C ILE A 139 5.00 31.61 -12.36
N PHE A 140 5.60 32.66 -12.95
CA PHE A 140 5.93 32.68 -14.36
C PHE A 140 6.78 31.46 -14.76
N PHE A 141 7.92 31.24 -14.09
CA PHE A 141 8.78 30.11 -14.43
C PHE A 141 8.11 28.76 -14.17
N ARG A 142 7.39 28.60 -13.06
CA ARG A 142 6.63 27.38 -12.76
C ARG A 142 5.66 27.05 -13.90
N ASP A 143 4.87 28.02 -14.31
CA ASP A 143 3.81 27.82 -15.31
C ASP A 143 4.40 27.48 -16.68
N TRP A 144 5.48 28.16 -17.08
CA TRP A 144 6.22 27.84 -18.31
C TRP A 144 6.87 26.46 -18.27
N ILE A 145 7.49 26.08 -17.15
CA ILE A 145 8.09 24.75 -16.98
C ILE A 145 7.00 23.68 -17.07
N LEU A 146 5.89 23.83 -16.34
CA LEU A 146 4.79 22.85 -16.38
C LEU A 146 4.13 22.78 -17.75
N TRP A 147 3.96 23.91 -18.44
CA TRP A 147 3.46 23.93 -19.81
C TRP A 147 4.41 23.21 -20.77
N PHE A 148 5.72 23.46 -20.66
CA PHE A 148 6.75 22.82 -21.49
C PHE A 148 6.84 21.31 -21.22
N MET A 149 6.81 20.90 -19.96
CA MET A 149 6.81 19.48 -19.57
C MET A 149 5.61 18.73 -20.16
N GLN A 150 4.45 19.38 -20.23
CA GLN A 150 3.26 18.80 -20.84
C GLN A 150 3.39 18.59 -22.36
N GLN A 151 4.32 19.24 -23.06
CA GLN A 151 4.51 19.05 -24.50
C GLN A 151 5.11 17.68 -24.85
N PHE A 152 5.83 17.05 -23.91
CA PHE A 152 6.49 15.76 -24.12
C PHE A 152 5.70 14.64 -23.43
N PRO A 153 5.18 13.64 -24.17
CA PRO A 153 4.34 12.58 -23.60
C PRO A 153 4.98 11.82 -22.42
N ALA A 154 6.30 11.57 -22.48
CA ALA A 154 7.02 10.90 -21.39
C ALA A 154 7.03 11.72 -20.09
N TRP A 155 7.26 13.04 -20.20
CA TRP A 155 7.28 13.95 -19.05
C TRP A 155 5.88 14.25 -18.52
N ARG A 156 4.89 14.36 -19.42
CA ARG A 156 3.48 14.42 -19.04
C ARG A 156 3.08 13.20 -18.21
N LYS A 157 3.38 12.00 -18.69
CA LYS A 157 3.13 10.75 -17.96
C LYS A 157 3.85 10.72 -16.62
N GLN A 158 5.10 11.19 -16.58
CA GLN A 158 5.85 11.30 -15.32
C GLN A 158 5.21 12.27 -14.33
N LEU A 159 4.68 13.41 -14.79
CA LEU A 159 3.95 14.36 -13.95
C LEU A 159 2.62 13.79 -13.43
N GLU A 160 1.85 13.12 -14.29
CA GLU A 160 0.57 12.51 -13.94
C GLU A 160 0.73 11.43 -12.87
N LEU A 161 1.75 10.60 -13.02
CA LEU A 161 2.08 9.55 -12.06
C LEU A 161 2.70 10.14 -10.79
N GLY A 162 3.56 11.15 -10.94
CA GLY A 162 4.30 11.77 -9.86
C GLY A 162 5.09 10.74 -9.02
N PRO A 163 5.32 11.04 -7.73
CA PRO A 163 5.99 10.12 -6.80
C PRO A 163 5.25 8.79 -6.58
N ARG A 164 4.03 8.61 -7.10
CA ARG A 164 3.26 7.38 -6.95
C ARG A 164 3.82 6.23 -7.78
N VAL A 165 4.59 6.53 -8.84
CA VAL A 165 5.31 5.53 -9.64
C VAL A 165 6.28 4.70 -8.81
N ASP A 166 6.94 5.33 -7.84
CA ASP A 166 7.91 4.66 -6.97
C ASP A 166 7.23 3.76 -5.92
N GLY A 167 5.88 3.81 -5.86
CA GLY A 167 5.08 3.03 -4.93
C GLY A 167 5.22 3.51 -3.48
N MET A 168 5.06 2.58 -2.54
CA MET A 168 5.30 2.88 -1.13
C MET A 168 6.80 2.92 -0.83
N VAL A 169 7.19 3.79 0.11
CA VAL A 169 8.57 3.94 0.57
C VAL A 169 9.15 2.60 0.98
N ARG A 170 10.32 2.24 0.43
CA ARG A 170 11.13 1.16 0.96
C ARG A 170 11.77 1.62 2.26
N TYR A 171 11.47 0.94 3.36
CA TYR A 171 12.11 1.21 4.64
C TYR A 171 13.60 0.88 4.58
N LYS A 172 14.41 1.83 5.03
CA LYS A 172 15.81 1.61 5.37
C LYS A 172 15.86 0.91 6.71
N TRP A 173 16.59 -0.19 6.79
CA TRP A 173 16.69 -0.97 8.01
C TRP A 173 17.45 -0.20 9.10
N ALA A 174 17.02 -0.40 10.33
CA ALA A 174 17.66 0.03 11.55
C ALA A 174 17.47 -1.06 12.61
N PRO A 175 18.33 -1.12 13.64
CA PRO A 175 18.23 -2.15 14.69
C PRO A 175 16.83 -2.25 15.30
N GLY A 176 16.31 -3.48 15.37
CA GLY A 176 14.99 -3.79 15.92
C GLY A 176 13.82 -3.71 14.93
N MET A 177 14.07 -3.33 13.67
CA MET A 177 13.01 -3.35 12.64
C MET A 177 12.66 -4.78 12.22
N ALA A 178 11.37 -5.01 12.01
CA ALA A 178 10.80 -6.34 11.78
C ALA A 178 10.88 -6.75 10.31
N PHE A 179 12.10 -6.81 9.76
CA PHE A 179 12.42 -7.40 8.45
C PHE A 179 13.93 -7.65 8.32
N LEU A 180 14.31 -8.52 7.38
CA LEU A 180 15.70 -8.85 7.08
C LEU A 180 16.23 -7.96 5.93
N PRO A 181 17.26 -7.12 6.18
CA PRO A 181 17.74 -6.16 5.17
C PRO A 181 18.39 -6.84 3.97
N ASP A 182 19.14 -7.92 4.21
CA ASP A 182 19.90 -8.64 3.18
C ASP A 182 18.99 -9.53 2.32
N ASP A 183 17.86 -9.98 2.87
CA ASP A 183 16.86 -10.81 2.19
C ASP A 183 15.71 -9.99 1.61
N PHE A 184 16.00 -8.83 1.01
CA PHE A 184 15.01 -8.03 0.27
C PHE A 184 13.84 -7.47 1.10
N GLY A 185 13.95 -7.48 2.43
CA GLY A 185 12.95 -6.91 3.33
C GLY A 185 12.78 -5.39 3.22
N GLY A 186 11.71 -4.89 3.84
CA GLY A 186 11.39 -3.47 3.97
C GLY A 186 10.70 -2.85 2.75
N ARG A 187 10.35 -3.65 1.74
CA ARG A 187 9.57 -3.23 0.56
C ARG A 187 8.10 -3.53 0.78
N CYS A 188 7.20 -2.72 0.23
CA CYS A 188 5.80 -3.12 0.14
C CYS A 188 5.62 -4.14 -0.98
N LEU A 189 4.91 -5.23 -0.72
CA LEU A 189 4.45 -6.14 -1.75
C LEU A 189 3.39 -5.45 -2.62
N PRO A 190 3.59 -5.34 -3.95
CA PRO A 190 2.56 -4.83 -4.84
C PRO A 190 1.31 -5.70 -4.80
N GLN A 191 0.15 -5.07 -5.01
CA GLN A 191 -1.10 -5.79 -5.21
C GLN A 191 -1.32 -5.93 -6.72
N VAL A 192 -1.72 -7.12 -7.16
CA VAL A 192 -2.12 -7.41 -8.53
C VAL A 192 -3.44 -8.20 -8.47
N TYR A 193 -3.97 -8.56 -9.64
CA TYR A 193 -5.13 -9.42 -9.77
C TYR A 193 -4.70 -10.88 -9.93
N CYS A 194 -5.51 -11.78 -9.37
CA CYS A 194 -5.30 -13.21 -9.46
C CYS A 194 -6.62 -13.95 -9.65
N ARG A 195 -6.53 -15.19 -10.13
CA ARG A 195 -7.67 -16.09 -10.33
C ARG A 195 -7.36 -17.45 -9.67
N PRO A 196 -8.29 -18.06 -8.93
CA PRO A 196 -8.06 -19.40 -8.40
C PRO A 196 -7.99 -20.40 -9.55
N LEU A 197 -7.06 -21.35 -9.44
CA LEU A 197 -6.94 -22.44 -10.41
C LEU A 197 -7.87 -23.62 -10.09
N PHE A 198 -8.68 -23.53 -9.04
CA PHE A 198 -9.73 -24.50 -8.76
C PHE A 198 -11.03 -23.75 -8.48
N ILE A 199 -12.02 -23.89 -9.38
CA ILE A 199 -13.34 -23.28 -9.22
C ILE A 199 -14.34 -24.40 -8.88
N SER A 200 -15.14 -24.21 -7.82
CA SER A 200 -16.24 -25.13 -7.55
C SER A 200 -17.33 -24.92 -8.61
N THR A 201 -17.74 -26.00 -9.28
CA THR A 201 -18.76 -26.03 -10.34
C THR A 201 -20.14 -25.47 -9.96
N LYS A 202 -20.36 -25.12 -8.69
CA LYS A 202 -21.59 -24.47 -8.19
C LYS A 202 -21.47 -22.94 -8.03
N SER A 203 -20.31 -22.37 -8.31
CA SER A 203 -20.03 -20.95 -8.09
C SER A 203 -20.17 -20.16 -9.39
N THR A 204 -21.01 -19.12 -9.38
CA THR A 204 -21.10 -18.09 -10.43
C THR A 204 -20.04 -17.00 -10.23
N ASP A 205 -18.99 -17.24 -9.43
CA ASP A 205 -17.96 -16.27 -9.09
C ASP A 205 -17.10 -15.96 -10.34
N PRO A 206 -17.05 -14.70 -10.80
CA PRO A 206 -16.28 -14.29 -11.97
C PRO A 206 -14.77 -14.55 -11.84
N GLY A 207 -14.27 -14.95 -10.66
CA GLY A 207 -12.98 -15.61 -10.47
C GLY A 207 -11.80 -14.68 -10.25
N VAL A 208 -11.86 -13.43 -10.70
CA VAL A 208 -10.77 -12.45 -10.47
C VAL A 208 -10.86 -11.86 -9.07
N ARG A 209 -9.73 -11.81 -8.35
CA ARG A 209 -9.58 -11.32 -6.97
C ARG A 209 -8.35 -10.43 -6.83
N PHE A 210 -8.36 -9.53 -5.86
CA PHE A 210 -7.11 -8.86 -5.47
C PHE A 210 -6.22 -9.85 -4.73
N THR A 211 -4.91 -9.78 -4.96
CA THR A 211 -3.96 -10.66 -4.26
C THR A 211 -4.00 -10.49 -2.75
N ASP A 212 -4.28 -9.29 -2.24
CA ASP A 212 -4.41 -9.06 -0.79
C ASP A 212 -5.57 -9.87 -0.18
N ASP A 213 -6.69 -10.04 -0.90
CA ASP A 213 -7.86 -10.79 -0.40
C ASP A 213 -7.57 -12.28 -0.22
N VAL A 214 -6.63 -12.82 -0.99
CA VAL A 214 -6.22 -14.24 -0.92
C VAL A 214 -4.98 -14.46 -0.06
N ILE A 215 -4.12 -13.44 0.09
CA ILE A 215 -2.95 -13.49 0.98
C ILE A 215 -3.39 -13.30 2.44
N PHE A 216 -4.35 -12.42 2.70
CA PHE A 216 -4.86 -12.10 4.04
C PHE A 216 -6.33 -12.52 4.23
N GLY A 217 -6.73 -13.59 3.55
CA GLY A 217 -8.09 -14.14 3.62
C GLY A 217 -8.50 -14.52 5.04
N ALA A 218 -9.80 -14.60 5.29
CA ALA A 218 -10.35 -14.90 6.62
C ALA A 218 -10.00 -16.32 7.13
N ASP A 219 -9.56 -17.22 6.23
CA ASP A 219 -9.04 -18.55 6.54
C ASP A 219 -7.61 -18.54 7.11
N LYS A 220 -6.87 -17.45 6.92
CA LYS A 220 -5.48 -17.29 7.34
C LYS A 220 -5.41 -16.86 8.81
N LYS A 221 -4.74 -17.64 9.66
CA LYS A 221 -4.64 -17.39 11.11
C LYS A 221 -3.26 -16.96 11.55
N MET A 222 -2.24 -17.29 10.75
CA MET A 222 -0.85 -16.94 11.05
C MET A 222 -0.61 -15.45 10.88
N LEU A 223 0.28 -14.90 11.70
CA LEU A 223 0.54 -13.46 11.69
C LEU A 223 1.31 -13.04 10.43
N PHE A 224 2.27 -13.86 9.99
CA PHE A 224 3.01 -13.66 8.75
C PHE A 224 2.48 -14.62 7.69
N GLN A 225 2.35 -14.11 6.47
CA GLN A 225 1.82 -14.86 5.34
C GLN A 225 2.95 -15.22 4.37
N LEU A 226 2.95 -16.45 3.87
CA LEU A 226 3.91 -16.93 2.88
C LEU A 226 3.30 -16.84 1.48
N VAL A 227 3.98 -16.14 0.58
CA VAL A 227 3.57 -16.05 -0.83
C VAL A 227 4.63 -16.74 -1.70
N LEU A 228 4.19 -17.69 -2.52
CA LEU A 228 5.02 -18.36 -3.51
C LEU A 228 4.79 -17.72 -4.87
N LEU A 229 5.84 -17.14 -5.45
CA LEU A 229 5.83 -16.55 -6.79
C LEU A 229 6.58 -17.48 -7.74
N VAL A 230 5.85 -18.13 -8.65
CA VAL A 230 6.39 -19.19 -9.52
C VAL A 230 6.00 -18.94 -10.97
N ASP A 231 6.82 -19.39 -11.91
CA ASP A 231 6.57 -19.08 -13.32
C ASP A 231 5.55 -20.02 -13.99
N ASN A 232 5.36 -21.25 -13.50
CA ASN A 232 4.44 -22.23 -14.07
C ASN A 232 4.01 -23.30 -13.03
N LEU A 233 3.08 -24.19 -13.41
CA LEU A 233 2.54 -25.26 -12.56
C LEU A 233 3.60 -26.27 -12.08
N SER A 234 4.59 -26.60 -12.92
CA SER A 234 5.68 -27.51 -12.53
C SER A 234 6.52 -26.92 -11.40
N ALA A 235 6.85 -25.62 -11.48
CA ALA A 235 7.53 -24.89 -10.41
C ALA A 235 6.65 -24.75 -9.16
N ALA A 236 5.33 -24.55 -9.31
CA ALA A 236 4.37 -24.53 -8.21
C ALA A 236 4.37 -25.85 -7.44
N LYS A 237 4.25 -26.98 -8.17
CA LYS A 237 4.28 -28.34 -7.62
C LYS A 237 5.55 -28.59 -6.83
N LYS A 238 6.72 -28.28 -7.42
CA LYS A 238 8.00 -28.44 -6.72
C LYS A 238 8.03 -27.61 -5.43
N ALA A 239 7.68 -26.32 -5.50
CA ALA A 239 7.73 -25.43 -4.33
C ALA A 239 6.80 -25.90 -3.20
N LEU A 240 5.59 -26.33 -3.52
CA LEU A 240 4.61 -26.81 -2.52
C LEU A 240 5.03 -28.14 -1.88
N LEU A 241 5.63 -29.05 -2.66
CA LEU A 241 6.20 -30.30 -2.11
C LEU A 241 7.40 -30.01 -1.22
N ASP A 242 8.30 -29.10 -1.64
CA ASP A 242 9.44 -28.70 -0.81
C ASP A 242 8.97 -28.07 0.52
N LEU A 243 7.84 -27.34 0.53
CA LEU A 243 7.23 -26.81 1.76
C LEU A 243 6.70 -27.91 2.68
N GLN A 244 6.14 -29.00 2.15
CA GLN A 244 5.66 -30.11 2.98
C GLN A 244 6.79 -30.85 3.70
N ALA A 245 8.01 -30.83 3.14
CA ALA A 245 9.18 -31.42 3.75
C ALA A 245 9.72 -30.63 4.96
N VAL A 246 9.21 -29.41 5.20
CA VAL A 246 9.72 -28.48 6.21
C VAL A 246 8.61 -28.03 7.15
N ASP A 247 8.84 -28.19 8.45
CA ASP A 247 7.93 -27.68 9.48
C ASP A 247 8.18 -26.18 9.77
N LEU A 248 7.66 -25.33 8.87
CA LEU A 248 7.79 -23.87 9.00
C LEU A 248 7.08 -23.30 10.24
N GLU A 249 6.05 -23.98 10.73
CA GLU A 249 5.31 -23.54 11.93
C GLU A 249 6.19 -23.70 13.17
N ARG A 250 6.87 -24.84 13.31
CA ARG A 250 7.86 -25.03 14.38
C ARG A 250 9.05 -24.10 14.24
N VAL A 251 9.60 -23.94 13.02
CA VAL A 251 10.78 -23.08 12.78
C VAL A 251 10.48 -21.61 13.09
N SER A 252 9.30 -21.13 12.71
CA SER A 252 8.86 -19.74 12.96
C SER A 252 8.24 -19.53 14.34
N LYS A 253 8.20 -20.57 15.19
CA LYS A 253 7.56 -20.56 16.52
C LYS A 253 6.10 -20.10 16.47
N GLY A 254 5.35 -20.60 15.49
CA GLY A 254 3.93 -20.35 15.29
C GLY A 254 3.60 -19.00 14.65
N MET A 255 4.56 -18.33 14.00
CA MET A 255 4.31 -17.05 13.34
C MET A 255 3.84 -17.20 11.89
N LEU A 256 4.18 -18.33 11.25
CA LEU A 256 3.94 -18.62 9.84
C LEU A 256 3.68 -20.12 9.65
N SER A 257 2.79 -20.49 8.73
CA SER A 257 2.52 -21.89 8.40
C SER A 257 2.54 -22.10 6.89
N GLY A 258 3.22 -23.16 6.43
CA GLY A 258 3.26 -23.53 5.01
C GLY A 258 1.89 -23.96 4.46
N LYS A 259 0.97 -24.41 5.33
CA LYS A 259 -0.41 -24.77 4.97
C LYS A 259 -1.25 -23.56 4.59
N GLU A 260 -0.88 -22.38 5.09
CA GLU A 260 -1.54 -21.11 4.76
C GLU A 260 -0.85 -20.39 3.59
N ALA A 261 0.18 -20.97 2.96
CA ALA A 261 0.88 -20.32 1.86
C ALA A 261 -0.07 -20.04 0.68
N THR A 262 0.14 -18.91 0.00
CA THR A 262 -0.58 -18.53 -1.21
C THR A 262 0.39 -18.60 -2.39
N CYS A 263 0.13 -19.52 -3.32
CA CYS A 263 0.94 -19.75 -4.51
C CYS A 263 0.31 -19.07 -5.72
N ILE A 264 1.06 -18.18 -6.34
CA ILE A 264 0.66 -17.41 -7.52
C ILE A 264 1.60 -17.77 -8.66
N THR A 265 1.04 -18.34 -9.72
CA THR A 265 1.74 -18.58 -10.98
C THR A 265 1.74 -17.33 -11.84
N HIS A 266 2.85 -17.05 -12.53
CA HIS A 266 2.95 -15.97 -13.52
C HIS A 266 2.48 -16.38 -14.92
N ASP A 267 1.76 -17.49 -15.04
CA ASP A 267 1.19 -17.96 -16.29
C ASP A 267 -0.28 -17.58 -16.34
N SER A 268 -0.60 -16.49 -17.05
CA SER A 268 -1.97 -16.01 -17.18
C SER A 268 -2.83 -16.88 -18.10
N SER A 269 -2.24 -17.82 -18.85
CA SER A 269 -2.96 -18.66 -19.83
C SER A 269 -3.59 -19.92 -19.22
N LEU A 270 -3.27 -20.23 -17.96
CA LEU A 270 -3.78 -21.42 -17.27
C LEU A 270 -5.27 -21.29 -16.96
N GLU A 271 -6.04 -22.31 -17.29
CA GLU A 271 -7.45 -22.41 -16.94
C GLU A 271 -7.66 -23.30 -15.70
N PRO A 272 -8.80 -23.17 -14.98
CA PRO A 272 -9.07 -23.90 -13.73
C PRO A 272 -9.03 -25.44 -13.81
N ASP A 273 -9.05 -26.01 -15.00
CA ASP A 273 -9.00 -27.47 -15.21
C ASP A 273 -7.64 -27.96 -15.71
N ASP A 274 -6.64 -27.07 -15.88
CA ASP A 274 -5.29 -27.41 -16.34
C ASP A 274 -4.41 -28.02 -15.23
N VAL A 275 -4.97 -28.31 -14.06
CA VAL A 275 -4.20 -28.68 -12.86
C VAL A 275 -4.11 -30.20 -12.67
N ASP A 276 -2.88 -30.72 -12.62
CA ASP A 276 -2.61 -32.14 -12.39
C ASP A 276 -3.14 -32.66 -11.02
N GLU A 277 -3.46 -33.96 -10.95
CA GLU A 277 -3.89 -34.64 -9.71
C GLU A 277 -3.02 -34.38 -8.46
N PRO A 278 -1.67 -34.35 -8.53
CA PRO A 278 -0.82 -34.11 -7.36
C PRO A 278 -0.96 -32.72 -6.74
N LEU A 279 -1.58 -31.76 -7.44
CA LEU A 279 -1.81 -30.41 -6.94
C LEU A 279 -3.18 -30.23 -6.28
N ILE A 280 -4.09 -31.21 -6.41
CA ILE A 280 -5.42 -31.22 -5.79
C ILE A 280 -5.38 -30.96 -4.26
N PRO A 281 -4.43 -31.53 -3.48
CA PRO A 281 -4.34 -31.25 -2.04
C PRO A 281 -4.10 -29.77 -1.71
N PHE A 282 -3.54 -29.00 -2.67
CA PHE A 282 -3.21 -27.58 -2.52
C PHE A 282 -4.22 -26.65 -3.19
N LYS A 283 -5.42 -27.15 -3.53
CA LYS A 283 -6.43 -26.40 -4.30
C LYS A 283 -6.82 -25.02 -3.73
N GLN A 284 -6.72 -24.83 -2.42
CA GLN A 284 -7.02 -23.55 -1.75
C GLN A 284 -5.84 -22.57 -1.78
N GLN A 285 -4.65 -23.03 -2.15
CA GLN A 285 -3.41 -22.28 -2.17
C GLN A 285 -3.02 -21.82 -3.58
N LEU A 286 -3.64 -22.34 -4.64
CA LEU A 286 -3.18 -22.16 -6.03
C LEU A 286 -3.99 -21.12 -6.79
N TYR A 287 -3.27 -20.12 -7.29
CA TYR A 287 -3.79 -19.02 -8.08
C TYR A 287 -2.86 -18.77 -9.26
N ARG A 288 -3.39 -18.16 -10.32
CA ARG A 288 -2.60 -17.53 -11.37
C ARG A 288 -2.80 -16.02 -11.36
N ILE A 289 -1.88 -15.28 -11.95
CA ILE A 289 -2.10 -13.87 -12.27
C ILE A 289 -3.29 -13.70 -13.22
N ALA A 290 -4.01 -12.59 -13.07
CA ALA A 290 -5.11 -12.21 -13.96
C ALA A 290 -4.75 -10.94 -14.74
N THR A 291 -5.22 -10.88 -15.99
CA THR A 291 -4.95 -9.77 -16.90
C THR A 291 -5.85 -8.56 -16.62
N ALA A 292 -5.55 -7.43 -17.27
CA ALA A 292 -6.40 -6.24 -17.20
C ALA A 292 -7.78 -6.48 -17.81
N GLU A 293 -7.84 -7.25 -18.90
CA GLU A 293 -9.06 -7.59 -19.62
C GLU A 293 -9.98 -8.47 -18.78
N GLU A 294 -9.42 -9.47 -18.07
CA GLU A 294 -10.20 -10.32 -17.17
C GLU A 294 -10.79 -9.55 -16.00
N PHE A 295 -10.02 -8.59 -15.45
CA PHE A 295 -10.53 -7.67 -14.44
C PHE A 295 -11.64 -6.80 -15.02
N ALA A 296 -11.45 -6.22 -16.21
CA ALA A 296 -12.45 -5.38 -16.90
C ALA A 296 -13.76 -6.12 -17.20
N ALA A 297 -13.67 -7.42 -17.54
CA ALA A 297 -14.83 -8.27 -17.78
C ALA A 297 -15.62 -8.61 -16.50
N THR A 298 -15.05 -8.37 -15.32
CA THR A 298 -15.69 -8.68 -14.04
C THR A 298 -16.63 -7.55 -13.61
N GLU A 299 -17.93 -7.68 -13.90
CA GLU A 299 -18.93 -6.65 -13.61
C GLU A 299 -18.91 -6.19 -12.15
N ALA A 300 -18.78 -7.13 -11.20
CA ALA A 300 -18.76 -6.81 -9.77
C ALA A 300 -17.60 -5.88 -9.36
N LEU A 301 -16.46 -5.96 -10.07
CA LEU A 301 -15.27 -5.15 -9.79
C LEU A 301 -15.23 -3.86 -10.62
N CYS A 302 -15.77 -3.89 -11.84
CA CYS A 302 -15.68 -2.80 -12.81
C CYS A 302 -16.94 -1.96 -12.98
N ARG A 303 -18.06 -2.28 -12.31
CA ARG A 303 -19.28 -1.45 -12.37
C ARG A 303 -18.97 0.00 -12.01
N ASN A 304 -19.14 0.90 -12.98
CA ASN A 304 -18.84 2.33 -12.89
C ASN A 304 -17.36 2.68 -12.63
N ARG A 305 -16.41 1.80 -13.00
CA ARG A 305 -14.98 2.07 -12.92
C ARG A 305 -14.34 2.00 -14.30
N PRO A 306 -13.34 2.85 -14.61
CA PRO A 306 -12.60 2.73 -15.85
C PRO A 306 -11.77 1.45 -15.85
N GLU A 307 -11.46 0.96 -17.05
CA GLU A 307 -10.52 -0.15 -17.22
C GLU A 307 -9.14 0.17 -16.64
N PRO A 308 -8.39 -0.83 -16.15
CA PRO A 308 -7.09 -0.64 -15.51
C PRO A 308 -5.99 -0.37 -16.55
N ILE A 309 -5.96 0.85 -17.09
CA ILE A 309 -4.96 1.30 -18.08
C ILE A 309 -3.56 1.28 -17.47
N GLY A 310 -2.60 0.62 -18.14
CA GLY A 310 -1.20 0.56 -17.72
C GLY A 310 -0.92 -0.42 -16.57
N TYR A 311 -1.87 -1.31 -16.28
CA TYR A 311 -1.70 -2.37 -15.30
C TYR A 311 -0.61 -3.36 -15.73
N ASN A 312 0.32 -3.63 -14.81
CA ASN A 312 1.35 -4.66 -14.96
C ASN A 312 1.02 -5.86 -14.07
N MET A 313 0.55 -6.95 -14.66
CA MET A 313 0.25 -8.20 -13.93
C MET A 313 1.51 -8.87 -13.35
N TYR A 314 2.70 -8.57 -13.87
CA TYR A 314 3.98 -9.10 -13.39
C TYR A 314 4.64 -8.26 -12.29
N GLN A 315 3.97 -7.21 -11.81
CA GLN A 315 4.53 -6.25 -10.85
C GLN A 315 5.08 -6.90 -9.58
N MET A 316 4.44 -7.96 -9.06
CA MET A 316 4.95 -8.70 -7.89
C MET A 316 6.28 -9.39 -8.19
N ARG A 317 6.40 -10.07 -9.33
CA ARG A 317 7.63 -10.75 -9.79
C ARG A 317 8.78 -9.77 -9.94
N GLU A 318 8.52 -8.64 -10.61
CA GLU A 318 9.51 -7.59 -10.84
C GLU A 318 9.97 -6.96 -9.52
N ALA A 319 9.03 -6.62 -8.62
CA ALA A 319 9.34 -6.01 -7.34
C ALA A 319 10.22 -6.94 -6.47
N MET A 320 9.99 -8.25 -6.54
CA MET A 320 10.76 -9.27 -5.81
C MET A 320 12.00 -9.77 -6.57
N LYS A 321 12.28 -9.22 -7.77
CA LYS A 321 13.36 -9.66 -8.67
C LYS A 321 13.37 -11.17 -8.88
N GLY A 322 12.21 -11.77 -9.11
CA GLY A 322 12.05 -13.19 -9.39
C GLY A 322 12.28 -14.13 -8.19
N ARG A 323 12.35 -13.62 -6.96
CA ARG A 323 12.41 -14.46 -5.75
C ARG A 323 11.11 -15.23 -5.56
N ARG A 324 11.25 -16.49 -5.17
CA ARG A 324 10.14 -17.43 -5.11
C ARG A 324 9.38 -17.37 -3.80
N TYR A 325 10.08 -17.34 -2.67
CA TYR A 325 9.48 -17.45 -1.34
C TYR A 325 9.45 -16.08 -0.69
N VAL A 326 8.27 -15.50 -0.47
CA VAL A 326 8.11 -14.15 0.07
C VAL A 326 7.33 -14.20 1.38
N ILE A 327 7.96 -13.80 2.48
CA ILE A 327 7.31 -13.66 3.79
C ILE A 327 6.77 -12.24 3.91
N VAL A 328 5.47 -12.11 4.14
CA VAL A 328 4.74 -10.84 4.12
C VAL A 328 4.13 -10.58 5.49
N ARG A 329 4.29 -9.35 5.98
CA ARG A 329 3.66 -8.86 7.21
C ARG A 329 2.21 -8.46 6.95
N PRO A 330 1.35 -8.37 7.98
CA PRO A 330 -0.04 -7.90 7.85
C PRO A 330 -0.19 -6.49 7.28
N ASP A 331 0.85 -5.65 7.39
CA ASP A 331 0.90 -4.31 6.80
C ASP A 331 1.45 -4.28 5.37
N ARG A 332 1.50 -5.45 4.70
CA ARG A 332 1.98 -5.69 3.32
C ARG A 332 3.48 -5.48 3.09
N PHE A 333 4.23 -5.13 4.11
CA PHE A 333 5.69 -5.06 3.97
C PHE A 333 6.29 -6.46 3.97
N VAL A 334 7.28 -6.65 3.10
CA VAL A 334 8.03 -7.89 2.98
C VAL A 334 9.00 -7.97 4.16
N PHE A 335 8.87 -9.05 4.93
CA PHE A 335 9.81 -9.41 5.97
C PHE A 335 11.11 -9.94 5.36
N ALA A 336 10.99 -10.89 4.41
CA ALA A 336 12.10 -11.46 3.65
C ALA A 336 11.58 -12.05 2.33
N ALA A 337 12.43 -12.08 1.31
CA ALA A 337 12.18 -12.77 0.05
C ALA A 337 13.42 -13.61 -0.35
N CYS A 338 13.19 -14.90 -0.54
CA CYS A 338 14.24 -15.91 -0.72
C CYS A 338 14.09 -16.63 -2.07
N GLY A 339 15.23 -17.06 -2.63
CA GLY A 339 15.25 -17.88 -3.84
C GLY A 339 15.12 -19.38 -3.57
N THR A 340 15.58 -19.83 -2.40
CA THR A 340 15.66 -21.26 -2.03
C THR A 340 14.90 -21.54 -0.73
N VAL A 341 14.66 -22.82 -0.45
CA VAL A 341 13.96 -23.27 0.76
C VAL A 341 14.84 -23.14 1.98
N GLU A 342 16.15 -23.35 1.85
CA GLU A 342 17.10 -23.15 2.96
C GLU A 342 17.09 -21.68 3.41
N GLY A 343 17.07 -20.74 2.47
CA GLY A 343 16.93 -19.32 2.77
C GLY A 343 15.59 -19.00 3.44
N LEU A 344 14.49 -19.62 2.98
CA LEU A 344 13.18 -19.50 3.63
C LEU A 344 13.22 -20.00 5.07
N VAL A 345 13.83 -21.16 5.34
CA VAL A 345 13.97 -21.72 6.69
C VAL A 345 14.74 -20.78 7.60
N GLN A 346 15.86 -20.24 7.11
CA GLN A 346 16.67 -19.25 7.85
C GLN A 346 15.86 -17.99 8.15
N ALA A 347 15.14 -17.46 7.16
CA ALA A 347 14.29 -16.29 7.32
C ALA A 347 13.17 -16.53 8.35
N CYS A 348 12.52 -17.69 8.30
CA CYS A 348 11.50 -18.09 9.28
C CYS A 348 12.06 -18.19 10.70
N ALA A 349 13.25 -18.77 10.87
CA ALA A 349 13.90 -18.88 12.17
C ALA A 349 14.24 -17.49 12.77
N ALA A 350 14.54 -16.52 11.92
CA ALA A 350 14.87 -15.16 12.32
C ALA A 350 13.67 -14.26 12.64
N ILE A 351 12.42 -14.68 12.38
CA ILE A 351 11.21 -13.85 12.59
C ILE A 351 11.12 -13.37 14.04
N GLU A 352 11.24 -14.29 15.00
CA GLU A 352 11.08 -13.94 16.41
C GLU A 352 12.18 -12.97 16.86
N ASP A 353 13.43 -13.27 16.52
CA ASP A 353 14.58 -12.43 16.90
C ASP A 353 14.48 -11.05 16.25
N ALA A 354 14.09 -10.95 14.99
CA ALA A 354 13.95 -9.67 14.30
C ALA A 354 12.83 -8.81 14.89
N VAL A 355 11.70 -9.42 15.26
CA VAL A 355 10.53 -8.70 15.80
C VAL A 355 10.74 -8.31 17.26
N PHE A 356 11.32 -9.19 18.07
CA PHE A 356 11.50 -8.98 19.51
C PHE A 356 12.92 -8.54 19.90
N SER A 357 13.79 -8.29 18.93
CA SER A 357 15.15 -7.81 19.17
C SER A 357 15.13 -6.65 20.17
N LYS A 358 15.84 -6.84 21.28
CA LYS A 358 16.29 -5.72 22.09
C LYS A 358 17.34 -5.01 21.26
N GLY A 359 16.93 -4.07 20.41
CA GLY A 359 17.85 -3.10 19.84
C GLY A 359 18.69 -2.60 21.01
N LYS A 360 20.00 -2.83 20.98
CA LYS A 360 20.91 -2.24 21.96
C LYS A 360 20.75 -0.73 21.77
N ILE A 361 20.00 -0.10 22.68
CA ILE A 361 19.86 1.36 22.76
C ILE A 361 21.19 1.91 23.23
#